data_AF-A0A3B9K5D3-F1
#
_entry.id   AF-A0A3B9K5D3-F1
#
_cell.length_a   1.000
_cell.length_b   1.000
_cell.length_c   1.000
_cell.angle_alpha   90.00
_cell.angle_beta   90.00
_cell.angle_gamma   90.00
#
_symmetry.space_group_name_H-M   'P 1'
#
loop_
_entity.id
_entity.type
_entity.pdbx_description
1 polymer ?
#
loop_
_entity_poly.entity_id
_entity_poly.type
_entity_poly.pdbx_seq_one_letter_code
_entity_poly.pdbx_strand_id
1 'polypeptide(L)'
;MEISRTMTVYGVAGAGHAVGATHFAVTLAAYLADVRHRKTSLLEWNESGDFAKIYAVFAGKDIRKPPPEVFSIQAVEYMPAAGRDMVLSCRERGREAVVIDFGVLREGSEEEFLRCDRRFMLGGLNDWQVGAFSAFA
;
A
#
# COMPACT_ATOMS: atom_id res chain seq x y z
N MET A 1 -0.58 -27.50 17.20
CA MET A 1 0.43 -26.45 17.41
C MET A 1 0.18 -25.41 16.34
N GLU A 2 -0.68 -24.43 16.62
CA GLU A 2 -0.92 -23.33 15.69
C GLU A 2 0.34 -22.48 15.63
N ILE A 3 0.98 -22.44 14.47
CA ILE A 3 2.00 -21.44 14.19
C ILE A 3 1.26 -20.11 14.26
N SER A 4 1.51 -19.32 15.31
CA SER A 4 1.09 -17.92 15.36
C SER A 4 1.65 -17.26 14.10
N ARG A 5 0.80 -17.04 13.11
CA ARG A 5 1.22 -16.51 11.82
C ARG A 5 1.44 -15.01 12.04
N THR A 6 2.69 -14.62 12.22
CA THR A 6 3.06 -13.21 12.37
C THR A 6 2.60 -12.44 11.14
N MET A 7 1.96 -11.28 11.37
CA MET A 7 1.56 -10.34 10.31
C MET A 7 2.76 -10.06 9.41
N THR A 8 2.59 -10.15 8.09
CA THR A 8 3.63 -9.79 7.11
C THR A 8 3.35 -8.41 6.53
N VAL A 9 4.32 -7.53 6.60
CA VAL A 9 4.27 -6.17 6.05
C VAL A 9 5.00 -6.13 4.70
N TYR A 10 4.29 -5.71 3.68
CA TYR A 10 4.78 -5.53 2.31
C TYR A 10 4.86 -4.04 2.01
N GLY A 11 6.08 -3.51 1.88
CA GLY A 11 6.31 -2.14 1.43
C GLY A 11 6.38 -2.09 -0.08
N VAL A 12 5.62 -1.19 -0.69
CA VAL A 12 5.63 -0.90 -2.13
C VAL A 12 6.01 0.56 -2.32
N ALA A 13 7.05 0.81 -3.11
CA ALA A 13 7.51 2.15 -3.41
C ALA A 13 7.99 2.25 -4.86
N GLY A 14 7.84 3.42 -5.46
CA GLY A 14 8.37 3.75 -6.78
C GLY A 14 9.68 4.53 -6.69
N ALA A 15 10.61 4.24 -7.59
CA ALA A 15 11.81 5.04 -7.81
C ALA A 15 11.50 6.43 -8.42
N GLY A 16 10.27 6.62 -8.92
CA GLY A 16 9.78 7.89 -9.45
C GLY A 16 8.27 7.88 -9.61
N HIS A 17 7.71 9.02 -10.01
CA HIS A 17 6.27 9.14 -10.25
C HIS A 17 5.81 8.26 -11.42
N ALA A 18 4.57 7.79 -11.38
CA ALA A 18 3.91 7.08 -12.48
C ALA A 18 4.60 5.78 -12.95
N VAL A 19 5.31 5.08 -12.06
CA VAL A 19 5.92 3.76 -12.32
C VAL A 19 5.01 2.59 -11.93
N GLY A 20 3.77 2.86 -11.53
CA GLY A 20 2.77 1.85 -11.18
C GLY A 20 2.81 1.33 -9.74
N ALA A 21 3.50 2.01 -8.81
CA ALA A 21 3.59 1.60 -7.40
C ALA A 21 2.20 1.40 -6.75
N THR A 22 1.32 2.39 -6.80
CA THR A 22 -0.05 2.32 -6.25
C THR A 22 -0.87 1.22 -6.91
N HIS A 23 -0.80 1.07 -8.24
CA HIS A 23 -1.49 0.00 -8.95
C HIS A 23 -1.00 -1.38 -8.49
N PHE A 24 0.33 -1.57 -8.41
CA PHE A 24 0.92 -2.80 -7.91
C PHE A 24 0.52 -3.09 -6.46
N ALA A 25 0.48 -2.08 -5.59
CA ALA A 25 0.04 -2.23 -4.19
C ALA A 25 -1.41 -2.72 -4.11
N VAL A 26 -2.32 -2.14 -4.91
CA VAL A 26 -3.72 -2.57 -5.02
C VAL A 26 -3.81 -4.01 -5.52
N THR A 27 -3.09 -4.35 -6.59
CA THR A 27 -3.09 -5.72 -7.15
C THR A 27 -2.51 -6.74 -6.18
N LEU A 28 -1.41 -6.41 -5.49
CA LEU A 28 -0.79 -7.26 -4.49
C LEU A 28 -1.75 -7.51 -3.32
N ALA A 29 -2.42 -6.47 -2.83
CA ALA A 29 -3.40 -6.61 -1.75
C ALA A 29 -4.57 -7.50 -2.16
N ALA A 30 -5.12 -7.31 -3.36
CA ALA A 30 -6.18 -8.17 -3.91
C ALA A 30 -5.71 -9.63 -4.05
N TYR A 31 -4.50 -9.86 -4.57
CA TYR A 31 -3.92 -11.21 -4.66
C TYR A 31 -3.80 -11.87 -3.28
N LEU A 32 -3.27 -11.15 -2.29
CA LEU A 32 -3.13 -11.66 -0.92
C LEU A 32 -4.48 -11.96 -0.28
N ALA A 33 -5.49 -11.12 -0.52
CA ALA A 33 -6.83 -11.28 0.04
C ALA A 33 -7.62 -12.39 -0.65
N ASP A 34 -7.82 -12.28 -1.97
CA ASP A 34 -8.77 -13.12 -2.70
C ASP A 34 -8.16 -14.46 -3.13
N VAL A 35 -6.87 -14.50 -3.48
CA VAL A 35 -6.20 -15.72 -3.95
C VAL A 35 -5.48 -16.45 -2.82
N ARG A 36 -4.86 -15.71 -1.88
CA ARG A 36 -4.15 -16.31 -0.74
C ARG A 36 -4.97 -16.39 0.53
N HIS A 37 -6.22 -15.91 0.50
CA HIS A 37 -7.17 -15.93 1.61
C HIS A 37 -6.60 -15.35 2.90
N ARG A 38 -5.77 -14.31 2.78
CA ARG A 38 -5.20 -13.61 3.93
C ARG A 38 -6.03 -12.42 4.30
N LYS A 39 -6.25 -12.22 5.60
CA LYS A 39 -6.75 -10.97 6.17
C LYS A 39 -5.80 -9.81 5.83
N THR A 40 -6.05 -9.13 4.72
CA THR A 40 -5.16 -8.11 4.12
C THR A 40 -5.68 -6.69 4.29
N SER A 41 -4.86 -5.79 4.83
CA SER A 41 -5.12 -4.34 4.80
C SER A 41 -4.14 -3.64 3.87
N LEU A 42 -4.60 -2.59 3.19
CA LEU A 42 -3.86 -1.78 2.23
C LEU A 42 -3.86 -0.32 2.69
N LEU A 43 -2.67 0.20 2.96
CA LEU A 43 -2.43 1.50 3.57
C LEU A 43 -1.83 2.47 2.56
N GLU A 44 -2.46 3.62 2.38
CA GLU A 44 -1.88 4.73 1.65
C GLU A 44 -1.02 5.55 2.63
N TRP A 45 0.29 5.37 2.54
CA TRP A 45 1.27 6.07 3.38
C TRP A 45 2.01 7.13 2.55
N ASN A 46 1.24 7.81 1.72
CA ASN A 46 1.64 8.91 0.87
C ASN A 46 0.47 9.92 0.79
N GLU A 47 0.69 11.04 0.12
CA GLU A 47 -0.27 12.15 0.08
C GLU A 47 -1.04 12.25 -1.25
N SER A 48 -1.05 11.19 -2.08
CA SER A 48 -1.65 11.24 -3.42
C SER A 48 -3.19 11.31 -3.39
N GLY A 49 -3.78 10.77 -2.32
CA GLY A 49 -5.22 10.64 -2.12
C GLY A 49 -5.85 9.66 -3.11
N ASP A 50 -5.08 8.73 -3.66
CA ASP A 50 -5.56 7.81 -4.68
C ASP A 50 -6.61 6.84 -4.13
N PHE A 51 -6.52 6.41 -2.87
CA PHE A 51 -7.54 5.54 -2.29
C PHE A 51 -8.84 6.28 -2.01
N ALA A 52 -8.79 7.58 -1.71
CA ALA A 52 -9.98 8.42 -1.64
C ALA A 52 -10.72 8.47 -3.00
N LYS A 53 -9.96 8.58 -4.10
CA LYS A 53 -10.52 8.56 -5.47
C LYS A 53 -11.13 7.19 -5.80
N ILE A 54 -10.44 6.11 -5.45
CA ILE A 54 -10.94 4.73 -5.60
C ILE A 54 -12.26 4.55 -4.84
N TYR A 55 -12.31 4.99 -3.57
CA TYR A 55 -13.53 4.94 -2.76
C TYR A 55 -14.68 5.70 -3.41
N ALA A 56 -14.44 6.93 -3.88
CA ALA A 56 -15.47 7.76 -4.48
C ALA A 56 -16.10 7.09 -5.71
N VAL A 57 -15.27 6.49 -6.58
CA VAL A 57 -15.74 5.73 -7.74
C VAL A 57 -16.53 4.51 -7.31
N PHE A 58 -16.00 3.71 -6.39
CA PHE A 58 -16.65 2.47 -5.93
C PHE A 58 -17.99 2.73 -5.21
N ALA A 59 -18.05 3.76 -4.37
CA ALA A 59 -19.22 4.11 -3.57
C ALA A 59 -20.24 5.00 -4.30
N GLY A 60 -19.97 5.39 -5.55
CA GLY A 60 -20.79 6.35 -6.30
C GLY A 60 -20.90 7.71 -5.61
N LYS A 61 -19.82 8.17 -4.98
CA LYS A 61 -19.75 9.44 -4.24
C LYS A 61 -18.97 10.49 -5.03
N ASP A 62 -19.17 11.75 -4.67
CA ASP A 62 -18.36 12.86 -5.17
C ASP A 62 -16.91 12.68 -4.71
N ILE A 63 -15.96 12.74 -5.65
CA ILE A 63 -14.52 12.58 -5.42
C ILE A 63 -13.92 13.64 -4.48
N ARG A 64 -14.63 14.76 -4.29
CA ARG A 64 -14.23 15.83 -3.37
C ARG A 64 -14.62 15.56 -1.93
N LYS A 65 -15.49 14.57 -1.68
CA LYS A 65 -15.86 14.18 -0.32
C LYS A 65 -14.79 13.25 0.26
N PRO A 66 -14.36 13.46 1.51
CA PRO A 66 -13.38 12.59 2.13
C PRO A 66 -13.96 11.16 2.27
N PRO A 67 -13.12 10.13 2.09
CA PRO A 67 -13.51 8.76 2.41
C PRO A 67 -13.61 8.58 3.93
N PRO A 68 -14.24 7.50 4.41
CA PRO A 68 -14.04 7.07 5.80
C PRO A 68 -12.56 6.75 6.04
N GLU A 69 -12.15 6.77 7.31
CA GLU A 69 -10.80 6.37 7.75
C GLU A 69 -10.43 4.96 7.27
N VAL A 70 -11.42 4.06 7.27
CA VAL A 70 -11.31 2.69 6.80
C VAL A 70 -12.52 2.33 5.94
N PHE A 71 -12.31 1.68 4.81
CA PHE A 71 -13.37 1.04 4.01
C PHE A 71 -12.91 -0.29 3.43
N SER A 72 -13.85 -1.10 2.95
CA SER A 72 -13.52 -2.36 2.29
C SER A 72 -14.01 -2.38 0.85
N ILE A 73 -13.18 -2.87 -0.05
CA ILE A 73 -13.57 -3.28 -1.40
C ILE A 73 -13.20 -4.76 -1.51
N GLN A 74 -14.20 -5.60 -1.75
CA GLN A 74 -14.07 -7.06 -1.69
C GLN A 74 -13.44 -7.49 -0.35
N ALA A 75 -12.42 -8.37 -0.36
CA ALA A 75 -11.77 -8.86 0.85
C ALA A 75 -10.62 -7.96 1.37
N VAL A 76 -10.38 -6.81 0.73
CA VAL A 76 -9.30 -5.87 1.10
C VAL A 76 -9.87 -4.70 1.91
N GLU A 77 -9.23 -4.42 3.05
CA GLU A 77 -9.50 -3.25 3.87
C GLU A 77 -8.52 -2.12 3.48
N TYR A 78 -9.04 -0.98 3.04
CA TYR A 78 -8.29 0.20 2.61
C TYR A 78 -8.22 1.25 3.72
N MET A 79 -7.07 1.92 3.83
CA MET A 79 -6.79 3.02 4.75
C MET A 79 -6.18 4.20 3.97
N PRO A 80 -6.97 5.23 3.62
CA PRO A 80 -6.55 6.29 2.68
C PRO A 80 -5.56 7.32 3.22
N ALA A 81 -5.33 7.33 4.53
CA ALA A 81 -4.39 8.23 5.18
C ALA A 81 -3.77 7.48 6.35
N ALA A 82 -2.64 6.81 6.10
CA ALA A 82 -2.04 5.87 7.04
C ALA A 82 -0.72 6.35 7.63
N GLY A 83 -0.49 5.93 8.86
CA GLY A 83 0.74 6.12 9.62
C GLY A 83 1.14 4.87 10.40
N ARG A 84 2.13 5.02 11.29
CA ARG A 84 2.63 3.92 12.15
C ARG A 84 1.54 3.34 13.05
N ASP A 85 0.68 4.20 13.57
CA ASP A 85 -0.47 3.85 14.40
C ASP A 85 -1.43 2.90 13.68
N MET A 86 -1.68 3.11 12.38
CA MET A 86 -2.54 2.21 11.60
C MET A 86 -1.93 0.82 11.39
N VAL A 87 -0.60 0.71 11.28
CA VAL A 87 0.07 -0.60 11.23
C VAL A 87 -0.09 -1.35 12.55
N LEU A 88 0.04 -0.64 13.69
CA LEU A 88 -0.20 -1.22 15.01
C LEU A 88 -1.66 -1.68 15.16
N SER A 89 -2.62 -0.85 14.73
CA SER A 89 -4.05 -1.21 14.69
C SER A 89 -4.31 -2.44 13.82
N CYS A 90 -3.63 -2.61 12.69
CA CYS A 90 -3.73 -3.83 11.88
C CYS A 90 -3.25 -5.06 12.65
N ARG A 91 -2.16 -4.94 13.40
CA ARG A 91 -1.64 -6.04 14.23
C ARG A 91 -2.63 -6.43 15.32
N GLU A 92 -3.20 -5.45 16.02
CA GLU A 92 -4.19 -5.66 17.09
C GLU A 92 -5.48 -6.30 16.55
N ARG A 93 -5.91 -5.91 15.35
CA ARG A 93 -7.10 -6.46 14.67
C ARG A 93 -6.83 -7.80 13.98
N GLY A 94 -5.66 -8.40 14.20
CA GLY A 94 -5.31 -9.74 13.69
C GLY A 94 -5.25 -9.81 12.17
N ARG A 95 -4.79 -8.73 11.51
CA ARG A 95 -4.48 -8.76 10.08
C ARG A 95 -3.30 -9.69 9.85
N GLU A 96 -3.38 -10.49 8.80
CA GLU A 96 -2.30 -11.40 8.42
C GLU A 96 -1.33 -10.73 7.46
N ALA A 97 -1.82 -9.84 6.59
CA ALA A 97 -1.02 -9.10 5.63
C ALA A 97 -1.32 -7.60 5.70
N VAL A 98 -0.28 -6.78 5.62
CA VAL A 98 -0.40 -5.34 5.46
C VAL A 98 0.42 -4.95 4.24
N VAL A 99 -0.22 -4.32 3.25
CA VAL A 99 0.46 -3.72 2.10
C VAL A 99 0.50 -2.21 2.33
N ILE A 100 1.67 -1.61 2.22
CA ILE A 100 1.87 -0.17 2.39
C ILE A 100 2.28 0.41 1.03
N ASP A 101 1.47 1.33 0.52
CA ASP A 101 1.82 2.15 -0.64
C ASP A 101 2.53 3.43 -0.17
N PHE A 102 3.86 3.44 -0.30
CA PHE A 102 4.68 4.61 -0.01
C PHE A 102 4.69 5.63 -1.16
N GLY A 103 4.05 5.33 -2.30
CA GLY A 103 4.10 6.18 -3.49
C GLY A 103 5.52 6.27 -4.04
N VAL A 104 6.01 7.48 -4.28
CA VAL A 104 7.44 7.70 -4.59
C VAL A 104 8.22 7.72 -3.29
N LEU A 105 9.29 6.94 -3.19
CA LEU A 105 10.12 6.93 -1.98
C LEU A 105 10.75 8.32 -1.79
N ARG A 106 10.56 8.90 -0.61
CA ARG A 106 11.02 10.25 -0.25
C ARG A 106 11.76 10.20 1.07
N GLU A 107 12.57 11.22 1.30
CA GLU A 107 13.26 11.42 2.58
C GLU A 107 12.23 11.41 3.74
N GLY A 108 12.48 10.57 4.75
CA GLY A 108 11.61 10.39 5.91
C GLY A 108 10.69 9.16 5.89
N SER A 109 10.37 8.58 4.72
CA SER A 109 9.61 7.30 4.65
C SER A 109 10.48 6.07 4.40
N GLU A 110 11.78 6.28 4.09
CA GLU A 110 12.76 5.23 3.81
C GLU A 110 12.95 4.24 4.96
N GLU A 111 13.04 4.73 6.21
CA GLU A 111 13.21 3.85 7.36
C GLU A 111 12.02 2.90 7.53
N GLU A 112 10.80 3.40 7.34
CA GLU A 112 9.58 2.58 7.44
C GLU A 112 9.50 1.57 6.29
N PHE A 113 9.89 1.98 5.08
CA PHE A 113 10.00 1.05 3.97
C PHE A 113 11.02 -0.06 4.26
N LEU A 114 12.20 0.29 4.80
CA LEU A 114 13.25 -0.68 5.14
C LEU A 114 12.85 -1.64 6.26
N ARG A 115 11.95 -1.23 7.17
CA ARG A 115 11.38 -2.08 8.24
C ARG A 115 10.37 -3.12 7.74
N CYS A 116 9.86 -2.99 6.51
CA CYS A 116 8.91 -3.96 5.95
C CYS A 116 9.55 -5.34 5.73
N ASP A 117 8.81 -6.42 5.98
CA ASP A 117 9.29 -7.80 5.81
C ASP A 117 9.61 -8.16 4.35
N ARG A 118 8.87 -7.55 3.43
CA ARG A 118 9.02 -7.67 1.98
C ARG A 118 8.94 -6.28 1.36
N ARG A 119 9.85 -5.97 0.45
CA ARG A 119 10.02 -4.63 -0.12
C ARG A 119 10.03 -4.74 -1.64
N PHE A 120 9.20 -3.95 -2.30
CA PHE A 120 9.12 -3.87 -3.75
C PHE A 120 9.43 -2.44 -4.19
N MET A 121 10.50 -2.29 -4.94
CA MET A 121 10.88 -1.04 -5.61
C MET A 121 10.47 -1.14 -7.08
N LEU A 122 9.59 -0.25 -7.52
CA LEU A 122 9.07 -0.20 -8.88
C LEU A 122 9.83 0.88 -9.65
N GLY A 123 10.32 0.57 -10.84
CA GLY A 123 11.08 1.47 -11.70
C GLY A 123 10.49 1.56 -13.10
N GLY A 124 10.54 2.75 -13.69
CA GLY A 124 10.23 2.95 -15.10
C GLY A 124 11.47 2.73 -15.96
N LEU A 125 11.35 1.91 -17.00
CA LEU A 125 12.43 1.66 -17.98
C LEU A 125 12.30 2.52 -19.25
N ASN A 126 11.36 3.47 -19.28
CA ASN A 126 11.32 4.45 -20.36
C ASN A 126 12.44 5.49 -20.18
N ASP A 127 12.80 6.12 -21.30
CA ASP A 127 13.99 6.97 -21.41
C ASP A 127 14.03 8.11 -20.39
N TRP A 128 12.87 8.64 -19.96
CA TRP A 128 12.78 9.74 -18.99
C TRP A 128 12.72 9.29 -17.52
N GLN A 129 12.57 7.98 -17.22
CA GLN A 129 12.54 7.43 -15.86
C GLN A 129 13.74 6.54 -15.52
N VAL A 130 14.49 6.06 -16.51
CA VAL A 130 15.60 5.12 -16.29
C VAL A 130 16.67 5.67 -15.33
N GLY A 131 16.93 6.98 -15.35
CA GLY A 131 17.87 7.63 -14.44
C GLY A 131 17.40 7.59 -12.98
N ALA A 132 16.10 7.77 -12.74
CA ALA A 132 15.53 7.68 -11.40
C ALA A 132 15.60 6.25 -10.86
N PHE A 133 15.34 5.25 -11.70
CA PHE A 133 15.48 3.84 -11.31
C PHE A 133 16.93 3.45 -11.00
N SER A 134 17.88 3.93 -11.82
CA SER A 134 19.30 3.60 -11.68
C SER A 134 19.91 4.06 -10.35
N ALA A 135 19.31 5.05 -9.68
CA ALA A 135 19.74 5.49 -8.34
C ALA A 135 19.48 4.44 -7.24
N PHE A 136 18.66 3.42 -7.51
CA PHE A 136 18.26 2.38 -6.57
C PHE A 136 18.69 0.96 -6.99
N ALA A 137 19.36 0.81 -8.14
CA ALA A 137 19.74 -0.46 -8.76
C ALA A 137 21.17 -0.90 -8.40
#